data_AF-A0A4P8HZ71-F1
#
_entry.id   AF-A0A4P8HZ71-F1
#
_cell.length_a   1.000
_cell.length_b   1.000
_cell.length_c   1.000
_cell.angle_alpha   90.00
_cell.angle_beta   90.00
_cell.angle_gamma   90.00
#
_symmetry.space_group_name_H-M   'P 1'
#
loop_
_entity.id
_entity.type
_entity.pdbx_description
1 polymer ?
#
loop_
_entity_poly.entity_id
_entity_poly.type
_entity_poly.pdbx_seq_one_letter_code
_entity_poly.pdbx_strand_id
1 'polypeptide(L)'
;MLGENARPAIADLERMLGDELPQTCVVAAEALVKLVPGHHALNVLIELYESHPVVKVRLHAIEALTHVGAAAAPVVERMRIATINTNDEYLLGAGIYAVLVLKGLYKPGIATVGDAGVALLRTLA
;
A
#
# COMPACT_ATOMS: atom_id res chain seq x y z
N MET A 1 -8.26 18.31 3.97
CA MET A 1 -8.11 17.83 2.58
C MET A 1 -9.19 18.46 1.73
N LEU A 2 -8.94 18.66 0.43
CA LEU A 2 -9.83 19.41 -0.47
C LEU A 2 -11.10 18.63 -0.87
N GLY A 3 -11.14 17.30 -0.72
CA GLY A 3 -12.32 16.47 -0.99
C GLY A 3 -12.86 16.67 -2.41
N GLU A 4 -14.18 16.75 -2.58
CA GLU A 4 -14.84 17.00 -3.87
C GLU A 4 -14.32 18.26 -4.60
N ASN A 5 -13.78 19.25 -3.89
CA ASN A 5 -13.22 20.45 -4.54
C ASN A 5 -11.92 20.15 -5.30
N ALA A 6 -11.29 19.00 -5.09
CA ALA A 6 -10.13 18.55 -5.85
C ALA A 6 -10.50 17.70 -7.08
N ARG A 7 -11.80 17.52 -7.37
CA ARG A 7 -12.26 16.79 -8.57
C ARG A 7 -11.67 17.31 -9.89
N PRO A 8 -11.44 18.63 -10.09
CA PRO A 8 -10.77 19.12 -11.30
C PRO A 8 -9.34 18.58 -11.49
N ALA A 9 -8.67 18.15 -10.41
CA ALA A 9 -7.30 17.64 -10.47
C ALA A 9 -7.21 16.15 -10.86
N ILE A 10 -8.33 15.44 -11.00
CA ILE A 10 -8.34 13.99 -11.30
C ILE A 10 -7.54 13.68 -12.56
N ALA A 11 -7.79 14.40 -13.66
CA ALA A 11 -7.12 14.14 -14.94
C ALA A 11 -5.60 14.39 -14.87
N ASP A 12 -5.16 15.35 -14.05
CA ASP A 12 -3.74 15.60 -13.84
C ASP A 12 -3.10 14.52 -12.98
N LEU A 13 -3.79 14.08 -11.92
CA LEU A 13 -3.32 12.99 -11.08
C LEU A 13 -3.25 11.66 -11.84
N GLU A 14 -4.22 11.37 -12.73
CA GLU A 14 -4.18 10.18 -13.58
C GLU A 14 -2.96 10.18 -14.50
N ARG A 15 -2.60 11.35 -15.05
CA ARG A 15 -1.37 11.50 -15.85
C ARG A 15 -0.11 11.26 -15.01
N MET A 16 -0.10 11.74 -13.77
CA MET A 16 1.02 11.59 -12.84
C MET A 16 1.23 10.13 -12.38
N LEU A 17 0.27 9.23 -12.59
CA LEU A 17 0.49 7.79 -12.34
C LEU A 17 1.58 7.21 -13.24
N GLY A 18 1.82 7.79 -14.41
CA GLY A 18 2.89 7.40 -15.35
C GLY A 18 4.14 8.27 -15.28
N ASP A 19 4.33 9.07 -14.22
CA ASP A 19 5.50 9.93 -14.05
C ASP A 19 6.79 9.11 -13.92
N GLU A 20 7.92 9.69 -14.34
CA GLU A 20 9.23 9.01 -14.25
C GLU A 20 9.71 8.87 -12.79
N LEU A 21 9.28 9.78 -11.91
CA LEU A 21 9.63 9.76 -10.50
C LEU A 21 8.61 8.90 -9.73
N PRO A 22 9.01 7.77 -9.14
CA PRO A 22 8.08 6.88 -8.46
C PRO A 22 7.37 7.54 -7.27
N GLN A 23 8.00 8.52 -6.62
CA GLN A 23 7.37 9.28 -5.54
C GLN A 23 6.17 10.09 -6.04
N THR A 24 6.25 10.64 -7.26
CA THR A 24 5.15 11.33 -7.91
C THR A 24 4.00 10.36 -8.15
N CYS A 25 4.28 9.15 -8.65
CA CYS A 25 3.29 8.09 -8.82
C CYS A 25 2.59 7.73 -7.51
N VAL A 26 3.34 7.55 -6.41
CA VAL A 26 2.76 7.22 -5.09
C VAL A 26 1.81 8.31 -4.61
N VAL A 27 2.25 9.57 -4.65
CA VAL A 27 1.43 10.71 -4.19
C VAL A 27 0.18 10.87 -5.06
N ALA A 28 0.32 10.71 -6.38
CA ALA A 28 -0.80 10.77 -7.30
C ALA A 28 -1.81 9.65 -7.05
N ALA A 29 -1.33 8.42 -6.86
CA ALA A 29 -2.18 7.27 -6.58
C ALA A 29 -2.89 7.39 -5.22
N GLU A 30 -2.19 7.83 -4.17
CA GLU A 30 -2.81 8.07 -2.86
C GLU A 30 -3.91 9.14 -2.93
N ALA A 31 -3.65 10.25 -3.63
CA ALA A 31 -4.63 11.31 -3.84
C ALA A 31 -5.83 10.81 -4.65
N LEU A 32 -5.60 10.03 -5.70
CA LEU A 32 -6.67 9.45 -6.52
C LEU A 32 -7.55 8.49 -5.75
N VAL A 33 -6.99 7.59 -4.94
CA VAL A 33 -7.81 6.65 -4.13
C VAL A 33 -8.73 7.40 -3.17
N LYS A 34 -8.29 8.56 -2.64
CA LYS A 34 -9.10 9.41 -1.76
C LYS A 34 -10.19 10.20 -2.48
N LEU A 35 -9.96 10.59 -3.74
CA LEU A 35 -10.88 11.43 -4.52
C LEU A 35 -11.87 10.62 -5.36
N VAL A 36 -11.39 9.54 -5.95
CA VAL A 36 -12.17 8.61 -6.77
C VAL A 36 -11.78 7.19 -6.35
N PRO A 37 -12.45 6.64 -5.33
CA PRO A 37 -12.20 5.26 -4.91
C PRO A 37 -12.36 4.32 -6.12
N GLY A 38 -11.27 3.68 -6.55
CA GLY A 38 -11.24 2.97 -7.83
C GLY A 38 -10.00 2.09 -8.00
N HIS A 39 -10.15 1.08 -8.86
CA HIS A 39 -9.23 -0.07 -8.97
C HIS A 39 -7.86 0.29 -9.59
N HIS A 40 -7.75 1.36 -10.39
CA HIS A 40 -6.50 1.68 -11.09
C HIS A 40 -5.41 2.24 -10.16
N ALA A 41 -5.72 3.22 -9.32
CA ALA A 41 -4.74 3.81 -8.41
C ALA A 41 -4.25 2.82 -7.34
N LEU A 42 -5.14 1.94 -6.87
CA LEU A 42 -4.76 0.83 -5.98
C LEU A 42 -3.79 -0.15 -6.66
N ASN A 43 -4.01 -0.44 -7.95
CA ASN A 43 -3.14 -1.32 -8.74
C ASN A 43 -1.73 -0.73 -8.89
N VAL A 44 -1.62 0.59 -9.15
CA VAL A 44 -0.31 1.27 -9.20
C VAL A 44 0.43 1.15 -7.88
N LEU A 45 -0.24 1.41 -6.74
CA LEU A 45 0.39 1.31 -5.43
C LEU A 45 0.86 -0.12 -5.12
N ILE A 46 0.06 -1.14 -5.39
CA ILE A 46 0.45 -2.52 -5.10
C ILE A 46 1.60 -3.00 -6.02
N GLU A 47 1.61 -2.60 -7.29
CA GLU A 47 2.70 -2.91 -8.22
C GLU A 47 4.04 -2.28 -7.79
N LEU A 48 3.99 -1.01 -7.33
CA LEU A 48 5.14 -0.33 -6.75
C LEU A 48 5.64 -1.05 -5.49
N TYR A 49 4.74 -1.51 -4.61
CA TYR A 49 5.13 -2.27 -3.43
C TYR A 49 5.76 -3.64 -3.78
N GLU A 50 5.20 -4.34 -4.77
CA GLU A 50 5.64 -5.68 -5.17
C GLU A 50 7.04 -5.70 -5.77
N SER A 51 7.35 -4.73 -6.64
CA SER A 51 8.45 -4.92 -7.60
C SER A 51 9.43 -3.75 -7.75
N HIS A 52 9.15 -2.58 -7.16
CA HIS A 52 9.99 -1.41 -7.41
C HIS A 52 11.42 -1.60 -6.85
N PRO A 53 12.50 -1.32 -7.62
CA PRO A 53 13.87 -1.62 -7.20
C PRO A 53 14.32 -0.83 -5.96
N VAL A 54 13.75 0.35 -5.73
CA VAL A 54 14.08 1.21 -4.57
C VAL A 54 13.18 0.90 -3.38
N VAL A 55 13.76 0.36 -2.30
CA VAL A 55 13.05 -0.01 -1.05
C VAL A 55 12.22 1.14 -0.48
N LYS A 56 12.73 2.37 -0.49
CA LYS A 56 11.99 3.54 0.01
C LYS A 56 10.66 3.79 -0.74
N VAL A 57 10.64 3.54 -2.05
CA VAL A 57 9.41 3.66 -2.85
C VAL A 57 8.41 2.57 -2.48
N ARG A 58 8.89 1.34 -2.28
CA ARG A 58 8.05 0.22 -1.82
C ARG A 58 7.44 0.53 -0.44
N LEU A 59 8.23 1.09 0.49
CA LEU A 59 7.76 1.53 1.81
C LEU A 59 6.67 2.62 1.70
N HIS A 60 6.89 3.64 0.88
CA HIS A 60 5.87 4.68 0.67
C HIS A 60 4.59 4.12 0.05
N ALA A 61 4.70 3.18 -0.89
CA ALA A 61 3.55 2.55 -1.52
C ALA A 61 2.69 1.77 -0.51
N ILE A 62 3.32 1.01 0.41
CA ILE A 62 2.57 0.30 1.45
C ILE A 62 2.01 1.21 2.54
N GLU A 63 2.69 2.30 2.88
CA GLU A 63 2.15 3.34 3.76
C GLU A 63 0.89 3.98 3.15
N ALA A 64 0.94 4.32 1.85
CA ALA A 64 -0.22 4.84 1.12
C ALA A 64 -1.39 3.85 1.11
N LEU A 65 -1.13 2.57 0.82
CA LEU A 65 -2.15 1.50 0.88
C LEU A 65 -2.77 1.35 2.29
N THR A 66 -1.96 1.51 3.34
CA THR A 66 -2.45 1.46 4.72
C THR A 66 -3.32 2.68 5.03
N HIS A 67 -2.91 3.85 4.57
CA HIS A 67 -3.58 5.12 4.84
C HIS A 67 -4.93 5.28 4.11
N VAL A 68 -5.07 4.71 2.91
CA VAL A 68 -6.38 4.68 2.21
C VAL A 68 -7.40 3.75 2.89
N GLY A 69 -6.96 2.91 3.84
CA GLY A 69 -7.82 2.14 4.73
C GLY A 69 -8.68 1.11 4.00
N ALA A 70 -9.97 1.05 4.32
CA ALA A 70 -10.90 0.05 3.77
C ALA A 70 -10.96 0.02 2.23
N ALA A 71 -10.62 1.13 1.56
CA ALA A 71 -10.51 1.18 0.10
C ALA A 71 -9.44 0.23 -0.45
N ALA A 72 -8.40 -0.11 0.32
CA ALA A 72 -7.35 -1.05 -0.08
C ALA A 72 -7.78 -2.53 -0.02
N ALA A 73 -9.00 -2.85 0.46
CA ALA A 73 -9.49 -4.23 0.57
C ALA A 73 -9.23 -5.11 -0.68
N PRO A 74 -9.40 -4.62 -1.93
CA PRO A 74 -9.15 -5.43 -3.13
C PRO A 74 -7.70 -5.91 -3.32
N VAL A 75 -6.71 -5.26 -2.70
CA VAL A 75 -5.29 -5.56 -2.89
C VAL A 75 -4.61 -6.13 -1.63
N VAL A 76 -5.34 -6.32 -0.52
CA VAL A 76 -4.79 -6.84 0.74
C VAL A 76 -4.12 -8.20 0.57
N GLU A 77 -4.70 -9.08 -0.26
CA GLU A 77 -4.13 -10.41 -0.46
C GLU A 77 -2.81 -10.39 -1.24
N ARG A 78 -2.72 -9.56 -2.28
CA ARG A 78 -1.46 -9.31 -3.00
C ARG A 78 -0.39 -8.75 -2.07
N MET A 79 -0.76 -7.81 -1.22
CA MET A 79 0.15 -7.23 -0.22
C MET A 79 0.65 -8.28 0.78
N ARG A 80 -0.22 -9.19 1.23
CA ARG A 80 0.17 -10.32 2.10
C ARG A 80 1.19 -11.23 1.43
N ILE A 81 0.96 -11.59 0.17
CA ILE A 81 1.88 -12.45 -0.61
C ILE A 81 3.23 -11.75 -0.81
N ALA A 82 3.22 -10.49 -1.24
CA ALA A 82 4.42 -9.70 -1.44
C ALA A 82 5.23 -9.51 -0.14
N THR A 83 4.54 -9.35 0.99
CA THR A 83 5.17 -9.28 2.32
C THR A 83 5.88 -10.58 2.68
N ILE A 84 5.22 -11.74 2.51
CA ILE A 84 5.80 -13.04 2.86
C ILE A 84 7.03 -13.37 2.01
N ASN A 85 7.10 -12.82 0.79
CA ASN A 85 8.17 -13.09 -0.17
C ASN A 85 9.30 -12.05 -0.13
N THR A 86 9.24 -11.04 0.73
CA THR A 86 10.32 -10.04 0.84
C THR A 86 11.46 -10.54 1.73
N ASN A 87 12.69 -10.21 1.35
CA ASN A 87 13.89 -10.46 2.17
C ASN A 87 14.37 -9.21 2.93
N ASP A 88 13.68 -8.08 2.74
CA ASP A 88 14.01 -6.81 3.39
C ASP A 88 13.23 -6.70 4.71
N GLU A 89 13.94 -6.55 5.82
CA GLU A 89 13.37 -6.56 7.16
C GLU A 89 12.40 -5.38 7.41
N TYR A 90 12.68 -4.21 6.85
CA TYR A 90 11.82 -3.04 6.99
C TYR A 90 10.51 -3.24 6.23
N LEU A 91 10.60 -3.75 5.00
CA LEU A 91 9.42 -4.07 4.19
C LEU A 91 8.61 -5.21 4.79
N LEU A 92 9.27 -6.17 5.42
CA LEU A 92 8.61 -7.26 6.11
C LEU A 92 7.78 -6.71 7.28
N GLY A 93 8.39 -5.88 8.13
CA GLY A 93 7.72 -5.29 9.29
C GLY A 93 6.54 -4.40 8.91
N ALA A 94 6.76 -3.49 7.95
CA ALA A 94 5.72 -2.62 7.41
C ALA A 94 4.60 -3.42 6.74
N GLY A 95 4.95 -4.48 6.00
CA GLY A 95 4.05 -5.44 5.37
C GLY A 95 3.09 -6.11 6.34
N ILE A 96 3.65 -6.72 7.39
CA ILE A 96 2.86 -7.41 8.42
C ILE A 96 1.94 -6.42 9.11
N TYR A 97 2.45 -5.26 9.51
CA TYR A 97 1.65 -4.23 10.13
C TYR A 97 0.47 -3.80 9.25
N ALA A 98 0.74 -3.45 7.98
CA ALA A 98 -0.28 -2.98 7.04
C ALA A 98 -1.39 -4.01 6.82
N VAL A 99 -1.04 -5.29 6.59
CA VAL A 99 -2.02 -6.35 6.40
C VAL A 99 -2.89 -6.54 7.64
N LEU A 100 -2.30 -6.53 8.84
CA LEU A 100 -3.05 -6.67 10.09
C LEU A 100 -3.97 -5.47 10.34
N VAL A 101 -3.52 -4.25 10.06
CA VAL A 101 -4.34 -3.03 10.18
C VAL A 101 -5.54 -3.11 9.23
N LEU A 102 -5.31 -3.42 7.96
CA LEU A 102 -6.35 -3.44 6.93
C LEU A 102 -7.34 -4.60 7.11
N LYS A 103 -6.92 -5.71 7.74
CA LYS A 103 -7.82 -6.79 8.16
C LYS A 103 -8.51 -6.52 9.52
N GLY A 104 -8.19 -5.42 10.21
CA GLY A 104 -8.74 -5.11 11.54
C GLY A 104 -8.24 -6.05 12.66
N LEU A 105 -7.10 -6.69 12.46
CA LEU A 105 -6.50 -7.68 13.36
C LEU A 105 -5.33 -7.13 14.19
N TYR A 106 -4.86 -5.92 13.86
CA TYR A 106 -3.76 -5.31 14.60
C TYR A 106 -4.14 -4.98 16.04
N LYS A 107 -3.26 -5.35 16.98
CA LYS A 107 -3.31 -4.94 18.38
C LYS A 107 -1.89 -4.58 18.82
N PRO A 108 -1.69 -3.53 19.64
CA PRO A 108 -0.40 -3.27 20.26
C PRO A 108 0.14 -4.52 20.97
N GLY A 109 1.40 -4.88 20.71
CA GLY A 109 2.04 -6.08 21.25
C GLY A 109 1.93 -7.35 20.39
N ILE A 110 1.21 -7.31 19.26
CA ILE A 110 1.27 -8.38 18.26
C ILE A 110 2.65 -8.37 17.57
N ALA A 111 3.21 -9.55 17.29
CA ALA A 111 4.49 -9.65 16.61
C ALA A 111 4.36 -9.18 15.15
N THR A 112 4.93 -8.02 14.84
CA THR A 112 5.01 -7.48 13.48
C THR A 112 6.39 -7.66 12.86
N VAL A 113 7.32 -8.37 13.51
CA VAL A 113 8.70 -8.51 13.07
C VAL A 113 9.13 -9.99 13.04
N GLY A 114 9.98 -10.31 12.06
CA GLY A 114 10.60 -11.64 11.92
C GLY A 114 9.64 -12.79 11.61
N ASP A 115 10.11 -14.01 11.86
CA ASP A 115 9.45 -15.26 11.46
C ASP A 115 8.05 -15.46 12.09
N ALA A 116 7.85 -14.98 13.32
CA ALA A 116 6.57 -15.06 14.00
C ALA A 116 5.47 -14.27 13.26
N GLY A 117 5.82 -13.08 12.76
CA GLY A 117 4.91 -12.26 11.97
C GLY A 117 4.63 -12.88 10.59
N VAL A 118 5.64 -13.48 9.95
CA VAL A 118 5.45 -14.23 8.69
C VAL A 118 4.52 -15.42 8.90
N ALA A 119 4.74 -16.21 9.97
CA ALA A 119 3.89 -17.34 10.31
C ALA A 119 2.43 -16.92 10.51
N LEU A 120 2.20 -15.79 11.19
CA LEU A 120 0.87 -15.20 11.33
C LEU A 120 0.25 -14.85 9.97
N LEU A 121 0.98 -14.18 9.06
CA LEU A 121 0.42 -13.87 7.74
C LEU A 121 0.07 -15.11 6.92
N ARG A 122 0.77 -16.23 7.11
CA ARG A 122 0.46 -17.50 6.43
C ARG A 122 -0.87 -18.11 6.90
N THR A 123 -1.32 -17.84 8.12
CA THR A 123 -2.62 -18.33 8.62
C THR A 123 -3.80 -17.46 8.19
N LEU A 124 -3.56 -16.31 7.56
CA LEU A 124 -4.58 -15.33 7.15
C LEU A 124 -5.00 -15.43 5.67
N ALA A 125 -4.56 -16.49 4.99
CA ALA A 125 -4.87 -16.81 3.59
C ALA A 125 -6.32 -17.32 3.43
#